data_AF-A0A965LEK8-F1
#
_entry.id   AF-A0A965LEK8-F1
#
_cell.length_a   1.000
_cell.length_b   1.000
_cell.length_c   1.000
_cell.angle_alpha   90.00
_cell.angle_beta   90.00
_cell.angle_gamma   90.00
#
_symmetry.space_group_name_H-M   'P 1'
#
loop_
_entity.id
_entity.type
_entity.pdbx_description
1 polymer ?
#
loop_
_entity_poly.entity_id
_entity_poly.type
_entity_poly.pdbx_seq_one_letter_code
_entity_poly.pdbx_strand_id
1 'polypeptide(L)'
;MCVPLWLIIVVPWYLAMFILHHSGPTSPVVGWGYYWDSFFIHENWDRMWHAEHQGNNTWYYYIEMLLGGSLPWIPLVGAALWEAGKNIKVKFREQPGLTFVLCWLVPCYVFMTIAQSKLPSYIFFLFVPVALLAGRTLQRWIDQGFGPVERWIVGGLTFFQGFLLAIYTPAAHPHAIPFKWQLYALGLPLLLAGIFALMRRAFLWASLSASFNVVLIFTAFFWIEPVLEGTVGSREICKIATKVRLPGEPLMTCSFLGRAANYYMGEIPVGIFVPDQKNLGGHRNFRPYYPFYSYHPLRQFTIEKQLGEYADQRASVLCIGEQRDFISLNQG
;
A
#
# COMPACT_ATOMS: atom_id res chain seq x y z
N MET A 1 -3.13 17.06 32.26
CA MET A 1 -4.37 17.37 31.51
C MET A 1 -4.52 16.59 30.20
N CYS A 2 -3.44 16.24 29.48
CA CYS A 2 -3.56 15.53 28.20
C CYS A 2 -4.08 14.08 28.31
N VAL A 3 -3.71 13.33 29.36
CA VAL A 3 -4.11 11.90 29.50
C VAL A 3 -5.62 11.73 29.76
N PRO A 4 -6.25 12.47 30.70
CA PRO A 4 -7.70 12.38 30.90
C PRO A 4 -8.49 12.73 29.64
N LEU A 5 -8.08 13.77 28.91
CA LEU A 5 -8.72 14.17 27.65
C LEU A 5 -8.58 13.07 26.59
N TRP A 6 -7.38 12.50 26.44
CA TRP A 6 -7.15 11.37 25.52
C TRP A 6 -8.02 10.17 25.87
N LEU A 7 -8.13 9.81 27.15
CA LEU A 7 -8.99 8.71 27.60
C LEU A 7 -10.47 8.97 27.30
N ILE A 8 -10.95 10.18 27.56
CA ILE A 8 -12.35 10.57 27.27
C ILE A 8 -12.67 10.44 25.77
N ILE A 9 -11.70 10.70 24.90
CA ILE A 9 -11.86 10.58 23.45
C ILE A 9 -11.79 9.11 23.00
N VAL A 10 -10.82 8.34 23.51
CA VAL A 10 -10.48 7.00 23.00
C VAL A 10 -11.38 5.92 23.60
N VAL A 11 -11.57 5.92 24.92
CA VAL A 11 -12.22 4.83 25.66
C VAL A 11 -13.66 4.53 25.20
N PRO A 12 -14.53 5.51 24.92
CA PRO A 12 -15.93 5.23 24.57
C PRO A 12 -16.10 4.29 23.38
N TRP A 13 -15.29 4.44 22.32
CA TRP A 13 -15.39 3.59 21.14
C TRP A 13 -14.97 2.15 21.43
N TYR A 14 -13.85 1.96 22.13
CA TYR A 14 -13.39 0.62 22.51
C TYR A 14 -14.41 -0.08 23.41
N LEU A 15 -14.98 0.63 24.38
CA LEU A 15 -16.05 0.08 25.22
C LEU A 15 -17.27 -0.34 24.38
N ALA A 16 -17.71 0.50 23.45
CA ALA A 16 -18.80 0.15 22.54
C ALA A 16 -18.49 -1.10 21.70
N MET A 17 -17.27 -1.23 21.16
CA MET A 17 -16.89 -2.41 20.39
C MET A 17 -16.92 -3.68 21.24
N PHE A 18 -16.41 -3.61 22.46
CA PHE A 18 -16.45 -4.71 23.39
C PHE A 18 -17.89 -5.13 23.78
N ILE A 19 -18.83 -4.19 23.85
CA ILE A 19 -20.25 -4.45 24.17
C ILE A 19 -21.02 -4.99 22.95
N LEU A 20 -20.69 -4.54 21.75
CA LEU A 20 -21.44 -4.86 20.53
C LEU A 20 -20.94 -6.14 19.84
N HIS A 21 -19.67 -6.52 20.01
CA HIS A 21 -19.05 -7.61 19.28
C HIS A 21 -18.64 -8.77 20.21
N HIS A 22 -19.60 -9.67 20.47
CA HIS A 22 -19.41 -10.82 21.35
C HIS A 22 -19.16 -12.15 20.61
N SER A 23 -19.19 -12.19 19.28
CA SER A 23 -18.92 -13.41 18.51
C SER A 23 -18.61 -13.09 17.05
N GLY A 24 -17.95 -14.02 16.36
CA GLY A 24 -17.75 -14.00 14.93
C GLY A 24 -18.19 -15.32 14.29
N PRO A 25 -18.55 -15.35 12.98
CA PRO A 25 -19.12 -16.53 12.33
C PRO A 25 -18.26 -17.79 12.40
N THR A 26 -16.96 -17.61 12.62
CA THR A 26 -15.95 -18.67 12.54
C THR A 26 -15.00 -18.70 13.73
N SER A 27 -15.17 -17.82 14.72
CA SER A 27 -14.29 -17.76 15.89
C SER A 27 -14.73 -18.72 16.99
N PRO A 28 -13.81 -19.49 17.61
CA PRO A 28 -14.10 -20.32 18.78
C PRO A 28 -14.23 -19.49 20.07
N VAL A 29 -13.84 -18.22 20.05
CA VAL A 29 -13.88 -17.31 21.21
C VAL A 29 -15.15 -16.47 21.14
N VAL A 30 -15.85 -16.37 22.28
CA VAL A 30 -17.12 -15.62 22.41
C VAL A 30 -17.06 -14.63 23.59
N GLY A 31 -18.06 -13.76 23.69
CA GLY A 31 -18.12 -12.66 24.64
C GLY A 31 -17.04 -11.59 24.37
N TRP A 32 -16.63 -10.90 25.43
CA TRP A 32 -15.59 -9.86 25.39
C TRP A 32 -14.24 -10.38 24.87
N GLY A 33 -13.97 -11.67 25.03
CA GLY A 33 -12.77 -12.33 24.55
C GLY A 33 -12.65 -12.32 23.02
N TYR A 34 -13.78 -12.31 22.29
CA TYR A 34 -13.77 -12.27 20.83
C TYR A 34 -13.10 -10.99 20.31
N TYR A 35 -13.55 -9.82 20.79
CA TYR A 35 -12.97 -8.55 20.37
C TYR A 35 -11.54 -8.38 20.87
N TRP A 36 -11.21 -8.87 22.07
CA TRP A 36 -9.85 -8.87 22.59
C TRP A 36 -8.89 -9.65 21.68
N ASP A 37 -9.22 -10.91 21.38
CA ASP A 37 -8.44 -11.79 20.52
C ASP A 37 -8.32 -11.21 19.10
N SER A 38 -9.43 -10.72 18.54
CA SER A 38 -9.44 -10.19 17.18
C SER A 38 -8.63 -8.90 17.07
N PHE A 39 -8.89 -7.90 17.92
CA PHE A 39 -8.27 -6.58 17.74
C PHE A 39 -6.87 -6.50 18.37
N PHE A 40 -6.71 -6.87 19.64
CA PHE A 40 -5.44 -6.65 20.35
C PHE A 40 -4.43 -7.76 20.11
N ILE A 41 -4.87 -9.02 20.04
CA ILE A 41 -3.96 -10.12 19.76
C ILE A 41 -3.69 -10.22 18.27
N HIS A 42 -4.71 -10.50 17.46
CA HIS A 42 -4.51 -10.77 16.05
C HIS A 42 -4.03 -9.54 15.26
N GLU A 43 -4.76 -8.41 15.33
CA GLU A 43 -4.43 -7.23 14.52
C GLU A 43 -3.23 -6.41 15.05
N ASN A 44 -2.74 -6.65 16.27
CA ASN A 44 -1.58 -5.93 16.81
C ASN A 44 -0.44 -6.89 17.15
N TRP A 45 -0.63 -7.80 18.12
CA TRP A 45 0.43 -8.69 18.57
C TRP A 45 0.92 -9.66 17.50
N ASP A 46 0.02 -10.40 16.86
CA ASP A 46 0.37 -11.38 15.84
C ASP A 46 0.98 -10.69 14.62
N ARG A 47 0.40 -9.58 14.15
CA ARG A 47 0.94 -8.80 13.03
C ARG A 47 2.34 -8.26 13.28
N MET A 48 2.67 -7.92 14.53
CA MET A 48 4.02 -7.49 14.90
C MET A 48 5.05 -8.61 14.75
N TRP A 49 4.67 -9.86 15.04
CA TRP A 49 5.59 -11.00 15.12
C TRP A 49 5.48 -12.02 13.97
N HIS A 50 4.43 -11.95 13.18
CA HIS A 50 4.17 -12.84 12.05
C HIS A 50 3.81 -12.00 10.82
N ALA A 51 4.48 -12.29 9.70
CA ALA A 51 4.26 -11.58 8.46
C ALA A 51 3.02 -12.12 7.74
N GLU A 52 1.98 -11.30 7.67
CA GLU A 52 0.79 -11.57 6.86
C GLU A 52 1.14 -11.60 5.36
N HIS A 53 2.00 -10.66 4.94
CA HIS A 53 2.48 -10.52 3.57
C HIS A 53 3.96 -10.89 3.50
N GLN A 54 4.24 -12.19 3.42
CA GLN A 54 5.62 -12.73 3.43
C GLN A 54 6.51 -12.09 2.34
N GLY A 55 5.96 -11.81 1.16
CA GLY A 55 6.70 -11.16 0.07
C GLY A 55 7.19 -9.74 0.40
N ASN A 56 6.53 -9.05 1.33
CA ASN A 56 6.92 -7.71 1.78
C ASN A 56 7.88 -7.75 2.97
N ASN A 57 8.11 -8.91 3.59
CA ASN A 57 8.88 -9.00 4.82
C ASN A 57 10.39 -9.08 4.56
N THR A 58 10.95 -8.01 4.02
CA THR A 58 12.40 -7.85 3.85
C THR A 58 12.91 -6.70 4.73
N TRP A 59 14.20 -6.75 5.11
CA TRP A 59 14.81 -5.72 5.94
C TRP A 59 14.92 -4.36 5.22
N TYR A 60 14.98 -4.37 3.89
CA TYR A 60 15.13 -3.19 3.05
C TYR A 60 13.78 -2.65 2.52
N TYR A 61 12.65 -3.32 2.82
CA TYR A 61 11.33 -2.98 2.29
C TYR A 61 10.98 -1.49 2.46
N TYR A 62 11.13 -0.95 3.68
CA TYR A 62 10.82 0.47 3.91
C TYR A 62 11.86 1.44 3.37
N ILE A 63 13.09 0.99 3.10
CA ILE A 63 14.08 1.80 2.37
C ILE A 63 13.59 1.99 0.94
N GLU A 64 13.17 0.91 0.28
CA GLU A 64 12.64 0.97 -1.08
C GLU A 64 11.40 1.86 -1.16
N MET A 65 10.47 1.73 -0.21
CA MET A 65 9.26 2.55 -0.16
C MET A 65 9.58 4.04 0.09
N LEU A 66 10.55 4.35 0.96
CA LEU A 66 11.00 5.73 1.16
C LEU A 66 11.68 6.29 -0.09
N LEU A 67 12.52 5.51 -0.78
CA LEU A 67 13.18 5.94 -2.02
C LEU A 67 12.17 6.17 -3.14
N GLY A 68 11.27 5.22 -3.37
CA GLY A 68 10.22 5.33 -4.39
C GLY A 68 9.24 6.47 -4.10
N GLY A 69 8.77 6.59 -2.86
CA GLY A 69 7.88 7.68 -2.45
C GLY A 69 8.56 9.05 -2.34
N SER A 70 9.90 9.08 -2.31
CA SER A 70 10.67 10.33 -2.36
C SER A 70 10.99 10.77 -3.79
N LEU A 71 10.56 10.07 -4.84
CA LEU A 71 10.74 10.56 -6.20
C LEU A 71 10.00 11.89 -6.38
N PRO A 72 10.63 12.93 -6.97
CA PRO A 72 11.98 12.96 -7.55
C PRO A 72 13.06 13.54 -6.63
N TRP A 73 12.71 13.76 -5.37
CA TRP A 73 13.49 14.38 -4.31
C TRP A 73 14.56 13.46 -3.68
N ILE A 74 14.82 12.27 -4.22
CA ILE A 74 15.87 11.36 -3.71
C ILE A 74 17.21 12.07 -3.42
N PRO A 75 17.82 12.85 -4.33
CA PRO A 75 19.07 13.55 -4.03
C PRO A 75 18.94 14.59 -2.92
N LEU A 76 17.78 15.24 -2.80
CA LEU A 76 17.49 16.20 -1.73
C LEU A 76 17.37 15.50 -0.38
N VAL A 77 16.62 14.41 -0.30
CA VAL A 77 16.44 13.62 0.92
C VAL A 77 17.78 13.04 1.36
N GLY A 78 18.59 12.50 0.43
CA GLY A 78 19.93 12.01 0.73
C GLY A 78 20.84 13.10 1.30
N ALA A 79 20.83 14.29 0.71
CA ALA A 79 21.59 15.44 1.22
C ALA A 79 21.09 15.90 2.60
N ALA A 80 19.78 15.94 2.81
CA ALA A 80 19.17 16.37 4.07
C ALA A 80 19.48 15.40 5.22
N LEU A 81 19.41 14.09 4.97
CA LEU A 81 19.79 13.07 5.95
C LEU A 81 21.29 13.13 6.27
N TRP A 82 22.13 13.31 5.25
CA TRP A 82 23.57 13.48 5.42
C TRP A 82 23.90 14.71 6.27
N GLU A 83 23.27 15.86 5.97
CA GLU A 83 23.41 17.08 6.75
C GLU A 83 22.93 16.89 8.19
N ALA A 84 21.79 16.25 8.40
CA ALA A 84 21.24 15.97 9.72
C ALA A 84 22.18 15.10 10.56
N GLY A 85 22.85 14.12 9.94
CA GLY A 85 23.81 13.22 10.59
C GLY A 85 25.14 13.88 10.98
N LYS A 86 25.56 14.96 10.30
CA LYS A 86 26.82 15.66 10.63
C LYS A 86 26.73 16.34 12.00
N ASN A 87 27.75 16.12 12.84
CA ASN A 87 27.86 16.68 14.19
C ASN A 87 26.60 16.43 15.03
N ILE A 88 25.97 15.26 14.86
CA ILE A 88 24.67 14.91 15.45
C ILE A 88 24.62 15.18 16.96
N LYS A 89 25.66 14.84 17.72
CA LYS A 89 25.74 15.07 19.17
C LYS A 89 25.59 16.54 19.55
N VAL A 90 26.22 17.44 18.79
CA VAL A 90 26.16 18.90 19.01
C VAL A 90 24.78 19.40 18.62
N LYS A 91 24.30 19.02 17.43
CA LYS A 91 22.98 19.42 16.92
C LYS A 91 21.83 18.96 17.80
N PHE A 92 21.92 17.77 18.39
CA PHE A 92 20.91 17.26 19.32
C PHE A 92 20.74 18.16 20.55
N ARG A 93 21.80 18.83 21.00
CA ARG A 93 21.79 19.76 22.13
C ARG A 93 21.35 21.16 21.73
N GLU A 94 21.77 21.63 20.55
CA GLU A 94 21.61 23.02 20.14
C GLU A 94 20.37 23.28 19.27
N GLN A 95 19.79 22.25 18.66
CA GLN A 95 18.71 22.39 17.67
C GLN A 95 17.50 21.52 18.05
N PRO A 96 16.67 21.96 19.03
CA PRO A 96 15.56 21.14 19.54
C PRO A 96 14.55 20.74 18.46
N GLY A 97 14.33 21.58 17.43
CA GLY A 97 13.48 21.24 16.30
C GLY A 97 14.03 20.09 15.45
N LEU A 98 15.35 20.07 15.18
CA LEU A 98 15.99 18.96 14.47
C LEU A 98 15.97 17.68 15.32
N THR A 99 16.23 17.82 16.62
CA THR A 99 16.13 16.71 17.59
C THR A 99 14.74 16.09 17.55
N PHE A 100 13.69 16.90 17.59
CA PHE A 100 12.31 16.42 17.50
C PHE A 100 12.05 15.65 16.21
N VAL A 101 12.45 16.20 15.06
CA VAL A 101 12.27 15.56 13.74
C VAL A 101 13.02 14.23 13.65
N LEU A 102 14.24 14.14 14.20
CA LEU A 102 15.01 12.89 14.22
C LEU A 102 14.45 11.86 15.20
N CYS A 103 13.96 12.29 16.37
CA CYS A 103 13.28 11.44 17.34
C CYS A 103 11.91 10.95 16.84
N TRP A 104 11.31 11.64 15.86
CA TRP A 104 10.15 11.12 15.13
C TRP A 104 10.61 10.11 14.08
N LEU A 105 11.50 10.52 13.16
CA LEU A 105 11.86 9.70 12.01
C LEU A 105 12.53 8.37 12.39
N VAL A 106 13.60 8.42 13.19
CA VAL A 106 14.48 7.26 13.38
C VAL A 106 13.80 6.15 14.20
N PRO A 107 13.24 6.41 15.40
CA PRO A 107 12.62 5.35 16.19
C PRO A 107 11.40 4.74 15.50
N CYS A 108 10.56 5.56 14.86
CA CYS A 108 9.39 5.06 14.14
C CYS A 108 9.79 4.24 12.91
N TYR A 109 10.80 4.67 12.15
CA TYR A 109 11.35 3.89 11.05
C TYR A 109 11.89 2.53 11.50
N VAL A 110 12.69 2.51 12.57
CA VAL A 110 13.25 1.28 13.14
C VAL A 110 12.14 0.35 13.63
N PHE A 111 11.17 0.89 14.37
CA PHE A 111 10.02 0.12 14.86
C PHE A 111 9.25 -0.54 13.73
N MET A 112 8.89 0.23 12.69
CA MET A 112 8.18 -0.31 11.52
C MET A 112 9.02 -1.37 10.79
N THR A 113 10.33 -1.16 10.67
CA THR A 113 11.22 -2.14 10.02
C THR A 113 11.29 -3.48 10.78
N ILE A 114 11.24 -3.44 12.12
CA ILE A 114 11.23 -4.64 12.97
C ILE A 114 9.89 -5.40 12.88
N ALA A 115 8.77 -4.69 12.72
CA ALA A 115 7.45 -5.30 12.58
C ALA A 115 7.39 -6.27 11.39
N GLN A 116 6.84 -7.46 11.59
CA GLN A 116 6.88 -8.53 10.58
C GLN A 116 5.86 -8.31 9.46
N SER A 117 4.64 -7.87 9.78
CA SER A 117 3.66 -7.46 8.77
C SER A 117 3.97 -6.06 8.23
N LYS A 118 4.28 -5.96 6.94
CA LYS A 118 4.68 -4.71 6.28
C LYS A 118 3.74 -4.32 5.13
N LEU A 119 3.23 -3.09 5.18
CA LEU A 119 2.48 -2.43 4.12
C LEU A 119 3.09 -1.06 3.79
N PRO A 120 3.06 -0.59 2.53
CA PRO A 120 3.65 0.70 2.15
C PRO A 120 3.08 1.87 2.97
N SER A 121 1.76 1.83 3.24
CA SER A 121 1.04 2.88 3.96
C SER A 121 1.50 3.05 5.41
N TYR A 122 2.11 2.04 6.02
CA TYR A 122 2.52 2.09 7.44
C TYR A 122 3.58 3.13 7.72
N ILE A 123 4.38 3.53 6.73
CA ILE A 123 5.41 4.55 6.89
C ILE A 123 5.03 5.90 6.30
N PHE A 124 3.80 6.10 5.84
CA PHE A 124 3.41 7.35 5.16
C PHE A 124 3.63 8.58 6.04
N PHE A 125 3.40 8.44 7.34
CA PHE A 125 3.64 9.52 8.30
C PHE A 125 5.12 9.91 8.42
N LEU A 126 6.07 9.05 8.02
CA LEU A 126 7.50 9.35 8.01
C LEU A 126 7.92 10.29 6.88
N PHE A 127 7.10 10.45 5.83
CA PHE A 127 7.38 11.47 4.80
C PHE A 127 7.29 12.89 5.37
N VAL A 128 6.56 13.12 6.46
CA VAL A 128 6.48 14.42 7.12
C VAL A 128 7.84 14.87 7.69
N PRO A 129 8.48 14.12 8.62
CA PRO A 129 9.80 14.50 9.11
C PRO A 129 10.86 14.51 8.00
N VAL A 130 10.79 13.61 7.01
CA VAL A 130 11.68 13.65 5.83
C VAL A 130 11.54 14.95 5.05
N ALA A 131 10.30 15.39 4.77
CA ALA A 131 10.03 16.64 4.06
C ALA A 131 10.50 17.87 4.86
N LEU A 132 10.36 17.86 6.20
CA LEU A 132 10.88 18.93 7.05
C LEU A 132 12.41 19.06 6.97
N LEU A 133 13.13 17.93 6.98
CA LEU A 133 14.59 17.93 6.78
C LEU A 133 14.95 18.42 5.37
N ALA A 134 14.26 17.88 4.36
CA ALA A 134 14.47 18.23 2.97
C ALA A 134 14.23 19.73 2.71
N GLY A 135 13.20 20.33 3.32
CA GLY A 135 12.88 21.75 3.16
C GLY A 135 14.02 22.68 3.60
N ARG A 136 14.71 22.35 4.70
CA ARG A 136 15.87 23.13 5.17
C ARG A 136 17.02 23.10 4.17
N THR A 137 17.35 21.91 3.64
CA THR A 137 18.42 21.76 2.64
C THR A 137 18.03 22.40 1.31
N LEU A 138 16.76 22.30 0.91
CA LEU A 138 16.23 22.94 -0.30
C LEU A 138 16.34 24.47 -0.21
N GLN A 139 15.96 25.05 0.92
CA GLN A 139 16.09 26.49 1.16
C GLN A 139 17.54 26.95 1.00
N ARG A 140 18.50 26.22 1.60
CA ARG A 140 19.93 26.50 1.43
C ARG A 140 20.35 26.49 -0.04
N TRP A 141 19.90 25.50 -0.81
CA TRP A 141 20.24 25.41 -2.23
C TRP A 141 19.63 26.53 -3.07
N ILE A 142 18.41 26.97 -2.76
CA ILE A 142 17.78 28.08 -3.47
C ILE A 142 18.52 29.40 -3.16
N ASP A 143 18.83 29.64 -1.88
CA ASP A 143 19.42 30.91 -1.43
C ASP A 143 20.91 31.02 -1.76
N GLN A 144 21.67 29.92 -1.63
CA GLN A 144 23.14 29.92 -1.71
C GLN A 144 23.67 29.14 -2.93
N GLY A 145 22.79 28.46 -3.67
CA GLY A 145 23.18 27.56 -4.75
C GLY A 145 23.68 26.20 -4.26
N PHE A 146 23.99 25.33 -5.21
CA PHE A 146 24.60 24.03 -4.93
C PHE A 146 26.09 24.17 -4.61
N GLY A 147 26.57 23.37 -3.65
CA GLY A 147 28.00 23.15 -3.46
C GLY A 147 28.68 22.49 -4.69
N PRO A 148 30.02 22.49 -4.75
CA PRO A 148 30.78 21.99 -5.92
C PRO A 148 30.51 20.52 -6.25
N VAL A 149 30.35 19.68 -5.22
CA VAL A 149 30.04 18.24 -5.35
C VAL A 149 28.54 18.00 -5.44
N GLU A 150 27.74 18.78 -4.70
CA GLU A 150 26.28 18.63 -4.62
C GLU A 150 25.64 18.76 -6.00
N ARG A 151 26.06 19.71 -6.83
CA ARG A 151 25.51 19.88 -8.18
C ARG A 151 25.65 18.62 -9.05
N TRP A 152 26.76 17.88 -8.90
CA TRP A 152 27.02 16.68 -9.69
C TRP A 152 26.19 15.50 -9.19
N ILE A 153 26.09 15.35 -7.87
CA ILE A 153 25.25 14.30 -7.26
C ILE A 153 23.77 14.56 -7.56
N VAL A 154 23.29 15.77 -7.30
CA VAL A 154 21.89 16.17 -7.55
C VAL A 154 21.56 16.07 -9.04
N GLY A 155 22.40 16.67 -9.89
CA GLY A 155 22.20 16.64 -11.33
C GLY A 155 22.24 15.22 -11.90
N GLY A 156 23.23 14.42 -11.52
CA GLY A 156 23.38 13.04 -11.96
C GLY A 156 22.24 12.13 -11.51
N LEU A 157 21.86 12.18 -10.23
CA LEU A 157 20.77 11.36 -9.70
C LEU A 157 19.39 11.77 -10.24
N THR A 158 19.10 13.06 -10.38
CA THR A 158 17.84 13.53 -10.98
C THR A 158 17.78 13.17 -12.46
N PHE A 159 18.88 13.35 -13.20
CA PHE A 159 18.96 12.94 -14.60
C PHE A 159 18.79 11.43 -14.76
N PHE A 160 19.43 10.63 -13.92
CA PHE A 160 19.31 9.17 -13.94
C PHE A 160 17.87 8.70 -13.70
N GLN A 161 17.14 9.32 -12.76
CA GLN A 161 15.71 9.05 -12.57
C GLN A 161 14.91 9.36 -13.84
N GLY A 162 15.17 10.50 -14.49
CA GLY A 162 14.56 10.86 -15.76
C GLY A 162 14.89 9.87 -16.88
N PHE A 163 16.14 9.40 -16.97
CA PHE A 163 16.58 8.40 -17.93
C PHE A 163 15.88 7.05 -17.70
N LEU A 164 15.77 6.62 -16.45
CA LEU A 164 15.08 5.37 -16.11
C LEU A 164 13.62 5.39 -16.57
N LEU A 165 12.92 6.50 -16.31
CA LEU A 165 11.51 6.64 -16.68
C LEU A 165 11.29 6.87 -18.18
N ALA A 166 12.00 7.82 -18.78
CA ALA A 166 11.74 8.23 -20.16
C ALA A 166 12.54 7.46 -21.22
N ILE A 167 13.53 6.64 -20.87
CA ILE A 167 14.39 5.97 -21.88
C ILE A 167 14.51 4.47 -21.58
N TYR A 168 15.05 4.12 -20.42
CA TYR A 168 15.33 2.72 -20.09
C TYR A 168 14.06 1.87 -19.99
N THR A 169 13.07 2.29 -19.20
CA THR A 169 11.86 1.47 -18.97
C THR A 169 11.07 1.22 -20.26
N PRO A 170 10.81 2.24 -21.12
CA PRO A 170 10.14 2.01 -22.40
C PRO A 170 10.93 1.11 -23.37
N ALA A 171 12.27 1.14 -23.32
CA ALA A 171 13.15 0.36 -24.19
C ALA A 171 13.34 -1.08 -23.71
N ALA A 172 13.58 -1.29 -22.42
CA ALA A 172 13.80 -2.61 -21.82
C ALA A 172 12.50 -3.41 -21.66
N HIS A 173 11.37 -2.72 -21.51
CA HIS A 173 10.08 -3.35 -21.28
C HIS A 173 8.99 -2.84 -22.24
N PRO A 174 9.15 -3.08 -23.56
CA PRO A 174 8.28 -2.50 -24.58
C PRO A 174 6.83 -2.98 -24.52
N HIS A 175 6.54 -4.09 -23.84
CA HIS A 175 5.19 -4.62 -23.67
C HIS A 175 4.68 -4.55 -22.22
N ALA A 176 5.54 -4.21 -21.25
CA ALA A 176 5.16 -4.35 -19.85
C ALA A 176 4.25 -3.23 -19.34
N ILE A 177 4.03 -2.16 -20.12
CA ILE A 177 3.37 -0.97 -19.58
C ILE A 177 2.51 -0.30 -20.68
N PRO A 178 1.17 -0.35 -20.59
CA PRO A 178 0.27 0.48 -21.43
C PRO A 178 0.40 1.99 -21.13
N PHE A 179 1.45 2.40 -20.40
CA PHE A 179 1.68 3.74 -19.88
C PHE A 179 2.96 4.41 -20.42
N LYS A 180 3.43 4.03 -21.63
CA LYS A 180 4.68 4.57 -22.19
C LYS A 180 4.68 6.10 -22.30
N TRP A 181 3.58 6.69 -22.75
CA TRP A 181 3.45 8.15 -22.89
C TRP A 181 3.51 8.86 -21.54
N GLN A 182 2.94 8.25 -20.50
CA GLN A 182 2.96 8.72 -19.13
C GLN A 182 4.37 8.64 -18.57
N LEU A 183 5.12 7.58 -18.86
CA LEU A 183 6.53 7.46 -18.48
C LEU A 183 7.40 8.55 -19.13
N TYR A 184 7.19 8.86 -20.41
CA TYR A 184 7.87 10.00 -21.06
C TYR A 184 7.49 11.33 -20.41
N ALA A 185 6.19 11.55 -20.15
CA ALA A 185 5.70 12.77 -19.51
C ALA A 185 6.30 12.97 -18.10
N LEU A 186 6.50 11.88 -17.36
CA LEU A 186 7.15 11.89 -16.05
C LEU A 186 8.67 12.09 -16.15
N GLY A 187 9.34 11.41 -17.06
CA GLY A 187 10.81 11.48 -17.13
C GLY A 187 11.36 12.79 -17.71
N LEU A 188 10.63 13.45 -18.61
CA LEU A 188 11.09 14.68 -19.27
C LEU A 188 11.39 15.84 -18.29
N PRO A 189 10.51 16.19 -17.33
CA PRO A 189 10.82 17.17 -16.29
C PRO A 189 12.10 16.84 -15.51
N LEU A 190 12.36 15.56 -15.22
CA LEU A 190 13.52 15.14 -14.45
C LEU A 190 14.83 15.21 -15.26
N LEU A 191 14.79 14.86 -16.55
CA LEU A 191 15.93 15.06 -17.44
C LEU A 191 16.34 16.54 -17.48
N LEU A 192 15.36 17.44 -17.66
CA LEU A 192 15.59 18.88 -17.66
C LEU A 192 16.07 19.38 -16.29
N ALA A 193 15.45 18.93 -15.20
CA ALA A 193 15.85 19.29 -13.84
C ALA A 193 17.31 18.90 -13.57
N GLY A 194 17.72 17.70 -13.97
CA GLY A 194 19.10 17.22 -13.86
C GLY A 194 20.10 18.12 -14.59
N ILE A 195 19.78 18.53 -15.83
CA ILE A 195 20.60 19.47 -16.60
C ILE A 195 20.71 20.83 -15.89
N PHE A 196 19.61 21.38 -15.39
CA PHE A 196 19.62 22.65 -14.69
C PHE A 196 20.39 22.60 -13.35
N ALA A 197 20.39 21.46 -12.66
CA ALA A 197 21.23 21.27 -11.49
C ALA A 197 22.73 21.32 -11.85
N LEU A 198 23.14 20.67 -12.95
CA LEU A 198 24.52 20.74 -13.46
C LEU A 198 24.93 22.17 -13.84
N MET A 199 24.00 22.94 -14.40
CA MET A 199 24.14 24.37 -14.70
C MET A 199 24.09 25.29 -13.46
N ARG A 200 24.06 24.72 -12.24
CA ARG A 200 23.98 25.43 -10.95
C ARG A 200 22.71 26.28 -10.76
N ARG A 201 21.62 25.97 -11.47
CA ARG A 201 20.34 26.66 -11.36
C ARG A 201 19.39 25.94 -10.41
N ALA A 202 19.63 26.07 -9.10
CA ALA A 202 18.89 25.36 -8.06
C ALA A 202 17.37 25.61 -8.09
N PHE A 203 16.93 26.85 -8.30
CA PHE A 203 15.51 27.18 -8.40
C PHE A 203 14.81 26.49 -9.59
N LEU A 204 15.48 26.40 -10.75
CA LEU A 204 14.92 25.70 -11.92
C LEU A 204 14.90 24.19 -11.73
N TRP A 205 15.94 23.61 -11.11
CA TRP A 205 15.93 22.20 -10.73
C TRP A 205 14.76 21.90 -9.77
N ALA A 206 14.55 22.73 -8.76
CA ALA A 206 13.47 22.55 -7.79
C ALA A 206 12.10 22.68 -8.45
N SER A 207 11.90 23.70 -9.31
CA SER A 207 10.65 23.93 -10.03
C SER A 207 10.29 22.76 -10.96
N LEU A 208 11.25 22.23 -11.71
CA LEU A 208 11.02 21.08 -12.61
C LEU A 208 10.86 19.75 -11.86
N SER A 209 11.55 19.60 -10.73
CA SER A 209 11.33 18.47 -9.82
C SER A 209 9.93 18.55 -9.18
N ALA A 210 9.43 19.74 -8.89
CA ALA A 210 8.06 19.93 -8.41
C ALA A 210 7.02 19.62 -9.49
N SER A 211 7.27 20.03 -10.75
CA SER A 211 6.35 19.77 -11.86
C SER A 211 6.18 18.27 -12.14
N PHE A 212 7.19 17.44 -11.91
CA PHE A 212 7.04 15.98 -11.93
C PHE A 212 5.88 15.50 -11.05
N ASN A 213 5.71 16.03 -9.83
CA ASN A 213 4.64 15.60 -8.93
C ASN A 213 3.26 16.01 -9.46
N VAL A 214 3.16 17.18 -10.10
CA VAL A 214 1.93 17.62 -10.78
C VAL A 214 1.61 16.69 -11.94
N VAL A 215 2.60 16.34 -12.76
CA VAL A 215 2.44 15.37 -13.85
C VAL A 215 2.09 13.98 -13.32
N LEU A 216 2.66 13.56 -12.19
CA LEU A 216 2.33 12.29 -11.53
C LEU A 216 0.88 12.24 -11.08
N ILE A 217 0.39 13.28 -10.40
CA ILE A 217 -1.02 13.36 -10.01
C ILE A 217 -1.91 13.37 -11.25
N PHE A 218 -1.57 14.16 -12.28
CA PHE A 218 -2.34 14.22 -13.51
C PHE A 218 -2.41 12.86 -14.22
N THR A 219 -1.26 12.21 -14.40
CA THR A 219 -1.17 10.89 -15.06
C THR A 219 -1.93 9.83 -14.27
N ALA A 220 -1.74 9.76 -12.95
CA ALA A 220 -2.36 8.77 -12.08
C ALA A 220 -3.89 8.85 -12.05
N PHE A 221 -4.45 10.06 -11.99
CA PHE A 221 -5.89 10.25 -11.81
C PHE A 221 -6.67 10.49 -13.11
N PHE A 222 -6.06 11.10 -14.13
CA PHE A 222 -6.79 11.53 -15.33
C PHE A 222 -6.38 10.81 -16.62
N TRP A 223 -5.19 10.22 -16.68
CA TRP A 223 -4.69 9.62 -17.92
C TRP A 223 -4.67 8.08 -17.87
N ILE A 224 -4.44 7.50 -16.69
CA ILE A 224 -4.30 6.05 -16.52
C ILE A 224 -5.66 5.34 -16.35
N GLU A 225 -6.69 6.06 -15.91
CA GLU A 225 -7.99 5.50 -15.50
C GLU A 225 -8.61 4.50 -16.51
N PRO A 226 -8.72 4.78 -17.82
CA PRO A 226 -9.43 3.87 -18.75
C PRO A 226 -8.77 2.49 -18.86
N VAL A 227 -7.45 2.43 -18.64
CA VAL A 227 -6.66 1.20 -18.71
C VAL A 227 -6.71 0.45 -17.37
N LEU A 228 -6.73 1.17 -16.24
CA LEU A 228 -6.85 0.57 -14.91
C LEU A 228 -8.26 0.05 -14.60
N GLU A 229 -9.32 0.75 -14.99
CA GLU A 229 -10.70 0.33 -14.69
C GLU A 229 -11.01 -1.04 -15.31
N GLY A 230 -10.54 -1.31 -16.53
CA GLY A 230 -10.70 -2.60 -17.19
C GLY A 230 -9.86 -3.75 -16.60
N THR A 231 -8.83 -3.45 -15.80
CA THR A 231 -7.88 -4.45 -15.28
C THR A 231 -8.05 -4.70 -13.78
N VAL A 232 -8.35 -3.65 -13.01
CA VAL A 232 -8.42 -3.69 -11.54
C VAL A 232 -9.84 -3.43 -11.04
N GLY A 233 -10.70 -2.81 -11.86
CA GLY A 233 -12.08 -2.49 -11.51
C GLY A 233 -12.99 -3.71 -11.54
N SER A 234 -13.62 -4.03 -10.42
CA SER A 234 -14.65 -5.08 -10.33
C SER A 234 -16.06 -4.59 -10.70
N ARG A 235 -16.19 -3.34 -11.15
CA ARG A 235 -17.49 -2.69 -11.42
C ARG A 235 -18.23 -3.36 -12.57
N GLU A 236 -17.57 -3.57 -13.70
CA GLU A 236 -18.21 -4.10 -14.90
C GLU A 236 -18.68 -5.55 -14.71
N ILE A 237 -17.86 -6.40 -14.08
CA ILE A 237 -18.27 -7.76 -13.76
C ILE A 237 -19.46 -7.78 -12.80
N CYS A 238 -19.51 -6.88 -11.81
CA CYS A 238 -20.68 -6.76 -10.92
C CYS A 238 -21.92 -6.28 -11.67
N LYS A 239 -21.80 -5.31 -12.60
CA LYS A 239 -22.93 -4.86 -13.44
C LYS A 239 -23.47 -5.99 -14.32
N ILE A 240 -22.59 -6.79 -14.92
CA ILE A 240 -22.97 -7.95 -15.73
C ILE A 240 -23.67 -8.97 -14.84
N ALA A 241 -23.09 -9.29 -13.68
CA ALA A 241 -23.67 -10.21 -12.70
C ALA A 241 -25.08 -9.77 -12.29
N THR A 242 -25.31 -8.49 -11.98
CA THR A 242 -26.65 -7.96 -11.64
C THR A 242 -27.68 -8.16 -12.76
N LYS A 243 -27.26 -8.08 -14.04
CA LYS A 243 -28.17 -8.27 -15.18
C LYS A 243 -28.51 -9.73 -15.44
N VAL A 244 -27.58 -10.63 -15.17
CA VAL A 244 -27.73 -12.08 -15.45
C VAL A 244 -28.35 -12.82 -14.27
N ARG A 245 -28.22 -12.30 -13.05
CA ARG A 245 -28.73 -12.92 -11.83
C ARG A 245 -30.23 -13.15 -11.89
N LEU A 246 -30.65 -14.36 -11.56
CA LEU A 246 -32.06 -14.71 -11.44
C LEU A 246 -32.65 -14.15 -10.12
N PRO A 247 -33.94 -13.80 -10.08
CA PRO A 247 -34.59 -13.33 -8.85
C PRO A 247 -34.45 -14.34 -7.70
N GLY A 248 -33.89 -13.92 -6.56
CA GLY A 248 -33.69 -14.78 -5.39
C GLY A 248 -32.52 -15.76 -5.49
N GLU A 249 -31.74 -15.71 -6.57
CA GLU A 249 -30.56 -16.56 -6.75
C GLU A 249 -29.45 -16.20 -5.74
N PRO A 250 -28.89 -17.16 -5.00
CA PRO A 250 -27.77 -16.90 -4.11
C PRO A 250 -26.53 -16.42 -4.85
N LEU A 251 -25.89 -15.38 -4.29
CA LEU A 251 -24.65 -14.82 -4.81
C LEU A 251 -23.45 -15.39 -4.05
N MET A 252 -22.48 -15.92 -4.77
CA MET A 252 -21.19 -16.36 -4.27
C MET A 252 -20.06 -15.67 -5.03
N THR A 253 -18.97 -15.34 -4.35
CA THR A 253 -17.84 -14.67 -4.97
C THR A 253 -16.52 -15.33 -4.62
N CYS A 254 -15.48 -15.11 -5.41
CA CYS A 254 -14.12 -15.35 -4.91
C CYS A 254 -13.80 -14.39 -3.76
N SER A 255 -12.73 -14.69 -3.02
CA SER A 255 -12.28 -13.92 -1.85
C SER A 255 -12.09 -12.42 -2.13
N PHE A 256 -11.57 -12.06 -3.30
CA PHE A 256 -11.26 -10.67 -3.65
C PHE A 256 -12.50 -9.85 -4.04
N LEU A 257 -13.53 -10.50 -4.58
CA LEU A 257 -14.70 -9.82 -5.16
C LEU A 257 -15.82 -9.57 -4.15
N GLY A 258 -15.80 -10.18 -2.97
CA GLY A 258 -16.91 -10.05 -2.01
C GLY A 258 -17.20 -8.60 -1.59
N ARG A 259 -16.16 -7.78 -1.44
CA ARG A 259 -16.29 -6.33 -1.15
C ARG A 259 -16.90 -5.55 -2.31
N ALA A 260 -16.47 -5.85 -3.53
CA ALA A 260 -16.98 -5.21 -4.72
C ALA A 260 -18.44 -5.58 -4.99
N ALA A 261 -18.79 -6.86 -4.82
CA ALA A 261 -20.16 -7.34 -4.96
C ALA A 261 -21.10 -6.65 -3.96
N ASN A 262 -20.71 -6.58 -2.69
CA ASN A 262 -21.49 -5.87 -1.67
C ASN A 262 -21.74 -4.40 -2.05
N TYR A 263 -20.71 -3.71 -2.55
CA TYR A 263 -20.82 -2.30 -2.93
C TYR A 263 -21.64 -2.08 -4.21
N TYR A 264 -21.33 -2.79 -5.30
CA TYR A 264 -21.92 -2.54 -6.62
C TYR A 264 -23.25 -3.24 -6.86
N MET A 265 -23.49 -4.38 -6.20
CA MET A 265 -24.74 -5.11 -6.32
C MET A 265 -25.71 -4.79 -5.18
N GLY A 266 -25.24 -4.13 -4.12
CA GLY A 266 -26.06 -3.74 -2.96
C GLY A 266 -26.47 -4.91 -2.07
N GLU A 267 -25.84 -6.08 -2.22
CA GLU A 267 -26.14 -7.29 -1.48
C GLU A 267 -24.88 -7.99 -0.99
N ILE A 268 -24.91 -8.46 0.26
CA ILE A 268 -23.82 -9.24 0.85
C ILE A 268 -23.85 -10.66 0.24
N PRO A 269 -22.75 -11.14 -0.36
CA PRO A 269 -22.67 -12.50 -0.86
C PRO A 269 -22.93 -13.52 0.26
N VAL A 270 -23.61 -14.62 -0.06
CA VAL A 270 -23.95 -15.68 0.90
C VAL A 270 -22.69 -16.40 1.39
N GLY A 271 -21.66 -16.41 0.55
CA GLY A 271 -20.36 -16.97 0.89
C GLY A 271 -19.30 -16.58 -0.12
N ILE A 272 -18.07 -16.89 0.25
CA ILE A 272 -16.94 -16.85 -0.66
C ILE A 272 -16.47 -18.27 -0.96
N PHE A 273 -15.99 -18.49 -2.18
CA PHE A 273 -15.30 -19.73 -2.52
C PHE A 273 -13.79 -19.53 -2.53
N VAL A 274 -13.09 -20.56 -2.06
CA VAL A 274 -11.63 -20.58 -1.87
C VAL A 274 -11.07 -21.93 -2.35
N PRO A 275 -9.92 -21.97 -3.02
CA PRO A 275 -9.30 -23.22 -3.44
C PRO A 275 -8.83 -24.04 -2.22
N ASP A 276 -8.79 -25.37 -2.35
CA ASP A 276 -8.26 -26.25 -1.31
C ASP A 276 -6.79 -25.89 -1.00
N GLN A 277 -6.47 -25.79 0.29
CA GLN A 277 -5.12 -25.49 0.75
C GLN A 277 -4.08 -26.51 0.29
N LYS A 278 -4.49 -27.77 0.03
CA LYS A 278 -3.61 -28.80 -0.55
C LYS A 278 -3.17 -28.46 -1.98
N ASN A 279 -3.98 -27.71 -2.72
CA ASN A 279 -3.72 -27.30 -4.09
C ASN A 279 -2.96 -25.96 -4.17
N LEU A 280 -2.91 -25.20 -3.06
CA LEU A 280 -2.11 -23.98 -2.92
C LEU A 280 -0.65 -24.34 -2.62
N GLY A 281 0.14 -24.58 -3.67
CA GLY A 281 1.53 -25.05 -3.61
C GLY A 281 2.48 -24.32 -2.65
N GLY A 282 2.50 -24.72 -1.38
CA GLY A 282 3.54 -24.36 -0.40
C GLY A 282 3.41 -23.00 0.29
N HIS A 283 2.51 -22.11 -0.13
CA HIS A 283 2.25 -20.84 0.56
C HIS A 283 1.36 -21.06 1.79
N ARG A 284 1.99 -21.49 2.89
CA ARG A 284 1.32 -21.73 4.18
C ARG A 284 0.87 -20.41 4.81
N ASN A 285 -0.37 -19.99 4.57
CA ASN A 285 -1.06 -19.13 5.53
C ASN A 285 -1.24 -19.95 6.81
N PHE A 286 -0.84 -19.37 7.94
CA PHE A 286 -0.58 -20.06 9.22
C PHE A 286 -1.79 -20.77 9.85
N ARG A 287 -2.99 -20.67 9.25
CA ARG A 287 -4.21 -21.35 9.71
C ARG A 287 -4.62 -22.45 8.71
N PRO A 288 -4.54 -23.74 9.06
CA PRO A 288 -4.86 -24.86 8.16
C PRO A 288 -6.36 -24.96 7.75
N TYR A 289 -7.21 -24.06 8.24
CA TYR A 289 -8.65 -24.02 7.95
C TYR A 289 -9.13 -22.66 7.42
N TYR A 290 -8.24 -21.66 7.34
CA TYR A 290 -8.57 -20.30 6.88
C TYR A 290 -7.50 -19.82 5.90
N PRO A 291 -7.85 -19.61 4.61
CA PRO A 291 -6.96 -18.97 3.64
C PRO A 291 -6.66 -17.51 3.98
N PHE A 292 -7.35 -16.94 4.98
CA PHE A 292 -7.12 -15.61 5.53
C PHE A 292 -6.45 -15.71 6.90
N TYR A 293 -5.67 -14.70 7.25
CA TYR A 293 -5.07 -14.60 8.59
C TYR A 293 -6.12 -14.37 9.67
N SER A 294 -7.22 -13.66 9.34
CA SER A 294 -8.37 -13.39 10.20
C SER A 294 -9.61 -14.20 9.80
N TYR A 295 -10.57 -14.29 10.72
CA TYR A 295 -11.88 -14.89 10.47
C TYR A 295 -12.65 -14.08 9.44
N HIS A 296 -12.95 -14.69 8.30
CA HIS A 296 -13.72 -14.02 7.26
C HIS A 296 -15.19 -13.86 7.69
N PRO A 297 -15.83 -12.69 7.47
CA PRO A 297 -17.21 -12.46 7.88
C PRO A 297 -18.23 -13.28 7.06
N LEU A 298 -17.85 -13.70 5.86
CA LEU A 298 -18.66 -14.59 5.02
C LEU A 298 -18.21 -16.04 5.16
N ARG A 299 -19.18 -16.96 5.06
CA ARG A 299 -18.93 -18.39 5.05
C ARG A 299 -18.04 -18.77 3.85
N GLN A 300 -17.13 -19.71 4.08
CA GLN A 300 -16.16 -20.15 3.09
C GLN A 300 -16.55 -21.51 2.54
N PHE A 301 -16.43 -21.67 1.22
CA PHE A 301 -16.73 -22.88 0.48
C PHE A 301 -15.49 -23.30 -0.31
N THR A 302 -15.03 -24.54 -0.13
CA THR A 302 -14.00 -25.11 -1.00
C THR A 302 -14.54 -25.29 -2.42
N ILE A 303 -13.81 -24.78 -3.41
CA ILE A 303 -14.23 -24.82 -4.82
C ILE A 303 -14.44 -26.27 -5.27
N GLU A 304 -13.51 -27.15 -4.90
CA GLU A 304 -13.43 -28.53 -5.38
C GLU A 304 -14.49 -29.46 -4.82
N LYS A 305 -15.23 -29.05 -3.77
CA LYS A 305 -16.20 -29.92 -3.10
C LYS A 305 -17.44 -29.17 -2.61
N GLN A 306 -17.26 -28.22 -1.70
CA GLN A 306 -18.39 -27.58 -1.02
C GLN A 306 -19.20 -26.65 -1.92
N LEU A 307 -18.57 -26.05 -2.94
CA LEU A 307 -19.27 -25.19 -3.90
C LEU A 307 -20.26 -26.00 -4.75
N GLY A 308 -19.81 -27.15 -5.28
CA GLY A 308 -20.66 -28.09 -6.02
C GLY A 308 -21.81 -28.63 -5.17
N GLU A 309 -21.49 -29.15 -3.97
CA GLU A 309 -22.51 -29.64 -3.02
C GLU A 309 -23.55 -28.56 -2.66
N TYR A 310 -23.13 -27.30 -2.53
CA TYR A 310 -24.02 -26.18 -2.25
C TYR A 310 -24.89 -25.80 -3.46
N ALA A 311 -24.34 -25.92 -4.68
CA ALA A 311 -25.05 -25.69 -5.92
C ALA A 311 -26.09 -26.79 -6.19
N ASP A 312 -25.74 -28.08 -5.97
CA ASP A 312 -26.64 -29.23 -6.16
C ASP A 312 -27.88 -29.19 -5.27
N GLN A 313 -27.78 -28.55 -4.10
CA GLN A 313 -28.90 -28.36 -3.16
C GLN A 313 -29.85 -27.24 -3.59
N ARG A 314 -29.59 -26.55 -4.71
CA ARG A 314 -30.33 -25.38 -5.17
C ARG A 314 -30.63 -25.45 -6.66
N ALA A 315 -31.65 -24.72 -7.07
CA ALA A 315 -32.00 -24.63 -8.49
C ALA A 315 -30.93 -23.89 -9.31
N SER A 316 -30.34 -22.83 -8.75
CA SER A 316 -29.25 -22.08 -9.37
C SER A 316 -28.46 -21.29 -8.33
N VAL A 317 -27.20 -20.97 -8.64
CA VAL A 317 -26.29 -20.15 -7.83
C VAL A 317 -25.42 -19.31 -8.77
N LEU A 318 -25.38 -18.00 -8.55
CA LEU A 318 -24.51 -17.11 -9.31
C LEU A 318 -23.14 -17.01 -8.65
N CYS A 319 -22.10 -17.44 -9.36
CA CYS A 319 -20.71 -17.37 -8.90
C CYS A 319 -19.94 -16.30 -9.67
N ILE A 320 -19.30 -15.37 -8.96
CA ILE A 320 -18.40 -14.37 -9.55
C ILE A 320 -16.95 -14.65 -9.13
N GLY A 321 -16.09 -14.96 -10.09
CA GLY A 321 -14.68 -15.28 -9.84
C GLY A 321 -13.79 -14.95 -11.02
N GLU A 322 -12.51 -15.24 -10.89
CA GLU A 322 -11.56 -15.15 -11.99
C GLU A 322 -11.57 -16.42 -12.83
N GLN A 323 -11.12 -16.35 -14.09
CA GLN A 323 -11.06 -17.51 -14.99
C GLN A 323 -10.32 -18.70 -14.34
N ARG A 324 -9.23 -18.43 -13.60
CA ARG A 324 -8.45 -19.44 -12.89
C ARG A 324 -9.26 -20.23 -11.86
N ASP A 325 -10.24 -19.60 -11.22
CA ASP A 325 -11.03 -20.22 -10.17
C ASP A 325 -11.92 -21.32 -10.76
N PHE A 326 -12.45 -21.09 -11.97
CA PHE A 326 -13.36 -22.00 -12.67
C PHE A 326 -12.66 -23.11 -13.47
N ILE A 327 -11.36 -23.00 -13.76
CA ILE A 327 -10.60 -24.09 -14.40
C ILE A 327 -10.64 -25.35 -13.53
N SER A 328 -10.62 -25.19 -12.21
CA SER A 328 -10.66 -26.30 -11.24
C SER A 328 -11.99 -27.06 -11.23
N LEU A 329 -13.10 -26.40 -11.59
CA LEU A 329 -14.45 -26.99 -11.61
C LEU A 329 -14.70 -27.86 -12.85
N ASN A 330 -13.98 -27.63 -13.95
CA ASN A 330 -14.17 -28.38 -15.21
C ASN A 330 -13.31 -29.66 -15.31
N GLN A 331 -12.53 -29.99 -14.27
CA GLN A 331 -11.63 -31.15 -14.25
C GLN A 331 -12.12 -32.31 -13.36
N GLY A 332 -13.22 -32.14 -12.64
CA GLY A 332 -13.93 -33.18 -11.89
C GLY A 332 -15.28 -33.45 -12.51
#